data_AF-A0A7X4JEI7-F1
#
_entry.id   AF-A0A7X4JEI7-F1
#
_cell.length_a   1.000
_cell.length_b   1.000
_cell.length_c   1.000
_cell.angle_alpha   90.00
_cell.angle_beta   90.00
_cell.angle_gamma   90.00
#
_symmetry.space_group_name_H-M   'P 1'
#
loop_
_entity.id
_entity.type
_entity.pdbx_description
1 polymer ?
#
loop_
_entity_poly.entity_id
_entity_poly.type
_entity_poly.pdbx_seq_one_letter_code
_entity_poly.pdbx_strand_id
1 'polypeptide(L)'
;MSSTATVQEIDPRDQAWVQREAHLAGISTEEFVRRIVREKRERAMRRTRPSDAFRHYFGPEHGVELLLPGRYGQRRVELTDETEA
;
A
#
# COMPACT_ATOMS: atom_id res chain seq x y z
N MET A 1 15.62 -10.33 7.60
CA MET A 1 14.91 -11.42 6.91
C MET A 1 14.71 -10.99 5.46
N SER A 2 15.27 -11.70 4.48
CA SER A 2 14.97 -11.46 3.06
C SER A 2 13.61 -12.07 2.75
N SER A 3 12.69 -11.28 2.20
CA SER A 3 11.41 -11.78 1.70
C SER A 3 11.58 -12.08 0.21
N THR A 4 11.27 -13.32 -0.18
CA THR A 4 11.28 -13.76 -1.58
C THR A 4 9.84 -13.86 -2.06
N ALA A 5 9.56 -13.36 -3.27
CA ALA A 5 8.25 -13.46 -3.91
C ALA A 5 8.43 -13.99 -5.33
N THR A 6 7.59 -14.94 -5.73
CA THR A 6 7.55 -15.48 -7.09
C THR A 6 6.35 -14.88 -7.82
N VAL A 7 6.59 -14.27 -8.97
CA VAL A 7 5.52 -13.79 -9.85
C VAL A 7 5.30 -14.83 -10.92
N GLN A 8 4.08 -15.35 -11.02
CA GLN A 8 3.66 -16.28 -12.06
C GLN A 8 2.91 -15.50 -13.14
N GLU A 9 2.92 -16.00 -14.38
CA GLU A 9 2.13 -15.45 -15.50
C GLU A 9 2.42 -13.97 -15.84
N ILE A 10 3.71 -13.62 -15.96
CA ILE A 10 4.09 -12.30 -16.50
C ILE A 10 3.83 -12.27 -18.01
N ASP A 11 3.24 -11.17 -18.50
CA ASP A 11 3.11 -10.93 -19.94
C ASP A 11 4.50 -10.99 -20.60
N PRO A 12 4.70 -11.80 -21.66
CA PRO A 12 5.98 -11.91 -22.34
C PRO A 12 6.59 -10.57 -22.77
N ARG A 13 5.76 -9.58 -23.10
CA ARG A 13 6.19 -8.22 -23.47
C ARG A 13 6.80 -7.49 -22.27
N ASP A 14 6.16 -7.59 -21.11
CA ASP A 14 6.66 -6.99 -19.87
C ASP A 14 7.95 -7.66 -19.44
N GLN A 15 8.04 -8.99 -19.56
CA GLN A 15 9.27 -9.73 -19.27
C GLN A 15 10.43 -9.28 -20.18
N ALA A 16 10.18 -9.15 -21.49
CA ALA A 16 11.19 -8.70 -22.44
C ALA A 16 11.62 -7.26 -22.17
N TRP A 17 10.68 -6.38 -21.83
CA TRP A 17 10.97 -5.00 -21.44
C TRP A 17 11.85 -4.95 -20.19
N VAL A 18 11.49 -5.68 -19.13
CA VAL A 18 12.29 -5.73 -17.88
C VAL A 18 13.72 -6.23 -18.15
N GLN A 19 13.88 -7.28 -18.95
CA GLN A 19 15.19 -7.82 -19.28
C GLN A 19 16.05 -6.80 -20.05
N ARG A 20 15.46 -6.11 -21.02
CA ARG A 20 16.13 -5.06 -21.79
C ARG A 20 16.60 -3.92 -20.91
N GLU A 21 15.74 -3.42 -20.04
CA GLU A 21 16.07 -2.31 -19.14
C GLU A 21 17.14 -2.71 -18.11
N ALA A 22 17.06 -3.92 -17.55
CA ALA A 22 18.10 -4.45 -16.66
C ALA A 22 19.46 -4.54 -17.37
N HIS A 23 19.47 -4.99 -18.63
CA HIS A 23 20.69 -5.04 -19.44
C HIS A 23 21.28 -3.64 -19.71
N LEU A 24 20.44 -2.67 -20.09
CA LEU A 24 20.87 -1.27 -20.28
C LEU A 24 21.43 -0.64 -19.01
N ALA A 25 20.89 -1.03 -17.85
CA ALA A 25 21.36 -0.60 -16.54
C ALA A 25 22.61 -1.37 -16.04
N GLY A 26 23.05 -2.42 -16.75
CA GLY A 26 24.21 -3.23 -16.37
C GLY A 26 24.01 -4.04 -15.10
N ILE A 27 22.77 -4.40 -14.75
CA ILE A 27 22.43 -5.16 -13.53
C ILE A 27 21.59 -6.40 -13.86
N SER A 28 21.46 -7.30 -12.89
CA SER A 28 20.58 -8.47 -13.06
C SER A 28 19.11 -8.05 -13.10
N THR A 29 18.31 -8.83 -13.82
CA THR A 29 16.85 -8.67 -13.89
C THR A 29 16.21 -8.63 -12.51
N GLU A 30 16.64 -9.51 -11.60
CA GLU A 30 16.13 -9.54 -10.22
C GLU A 30 16.42 -8.24 -9.47
N GLU A 31 17.66 -7.74 -9.55
CA GLU A 31 18.04 -6.51 -8.87
C GLU A 31 17.31 -5.29 -9.45
N PHE A 32 17.10 -5.27 -10.77
CA PHE A 32 16.29 -4.24 -11.43
C PHE A 32 14.85 -4.23 -10.90
N VAL A 33 14.19 -5.40 -10.84
CA VAL A 33 12.83 -5.52 -10.27
C VAL A 33 12.82 -5.12 -8.80
N ARG A 34 13.83 -5.54 -8.02
CA ARG A 34 13.96 -5.18 -6.60
C ARG A 34 14.03 -3.66 -6.40
N ARG A 35 14.75 -2.94 -7.27
CA ARG A 35 14.81 -1.48 -7.25
C ARG A 35 13.46 -0.84 -7.55
N ILE A 36 12.75 -1.29 -8.57
CA ILE A 36 11.40 -0.79 -8.90
C ILE A 36 10.46 -0.97 -7.71
N VAL A 37 10.42 -2.17 -7.13
CA VAL A 37 9.55 -2.46 -5.97
C VAL A 37 9.93 -1.59 -4.78
N ARG A 38 11.23 -1.44 -4.51
CA ARG A 38 11.72 -0.60 -3.41
C ARG A 38 11.32 0.87 -3.61
N GLU A 39 11.52 1.42 -4.80
CA GLU A 39 11.16 2.81 -5.10
C GLU A 39 9.65 3.04 -4.94
N LYS A 40 8.82 2.13 -5.47
CA LYS A 40 7.36 2.22 -5.31
C LYS A 40 6.95 2.10 -3.85
N ARG A 41 7.60 1.23 -3.08
CA ARG A 41 7.38 1.09 -1.63
C ARG A 41 7.76 2.37 -0.89
N GLU A 42 8.90 2.98 -1.19
CA GLU A 42 9.33 4.24 -0.57
C GLU A 42 8.33 5.36 -0.90
N ARG A 43 7.88 5.46 -2.16
CA ARG A 43 6.82 6.41 -2.55
C ARG A 43 5.49 6.13 -1.83
N ALA A 44 5.10 4.87 -1.68
CA ALA A 44 3.89 4.49 -0.95
C ALA A 44 4.02 4.81 0.55
N MET A 45 5.20 4.60 1.15
CA MET A 45 5.47 4.92 2.56
C MET A 45 5.53 6.43 2.84
N ARG A 46 5.76 7.27 1.82
CA ARG A 46 5.59 8.72 1.93
C ARG A 46 4.14 9.14 2.05
N ARG A 47 3.16 8.26 1.77
CA ARG A 47 1.77 8.51 2.13
C ARG A 47 1.65 8.40 3.65
N THR A 48 0.95 9.37 4.26
CA THR A 48 0.65 9.41 5.68
C THR A 48 0.22 8.02 6.16
N ARG A 49 0.94 7.46 7.15
CA ARG A 49 0.56 6.14 7.66
C ARG A 49 -0.85 6.26 8.24
N PRO A 50 -1.69 5.21 8.14
CA PRO A 50 -3.00 5.24 8.77
C PRO A 50 -2.91 5.66 10.25
N SER A 51 -1.92 5.15 10.98
CA SER A 51 -1.64 5.56 12.37
C SER A 51 -1.39 7.06 12.55
N ASP A 52 -0.70 7.68 11.60
CA ASP A 52 -0.37 9.10 11.65
C ASP A 52 -1.61 9.94 11.33
N ALA A 53 -2.46 9.45 10.41
CA ALA A 53 -3.78 10.04 10.15
C ALA A 53 -4.68 9.95 11.39
N PHE A 54 -4.78 8.79 12.03
CA PHE A 54 -5.55 8.63 13.29
C PHE A 54 -5.02 9.56 14.39
N ARG A 55 -3.70 9.67 14.59
CA ARG A 55 -3.13 10.62 15.56
C ARG A 55 -3.42 12.07 15.21
N HIS A 56 -3.44 12.43 13.93
CA HIS A 56 -3.76 13.80 13.51
C HIS A 56 -5.21 14.18 13.84
N TYR A 57 -6.16 13.27 13.61
CA TYR A 57 -7.58 13.53 13.87
C TYR A 57 -8.00 13.36 15.33
N PHE A 58 -7.41 12.40 16.06
CA PHE A 58 -7.81 12.06 17.42
C PHE A 58 -6.78 12.51 18.49
N GLY A 59 -5.62 13.02 18.11
CA GLY A 59 -4.59 13.52 19.04
C GLY A 59 -4.14 12.49 20.09
N PRO A 60 -3.21 12.86 21.00
CA PRO A 60 -2.97 12.12 22.24
C PRO A 60 -4.03 12.41 23.31
N GLU A 61 -4.73 13.55 23.20
CA GLU A 61 -5.72 14.02 24.19
C GLU A 61 -7.17 13.66 23.85
N HIS A 62 -7.49 13.32 22.59
CA HIS A 62 -8.86 13.00 22.14
C HIS A 62 -8.99 11.51 21.77
N GLY A 63 -8.32 10.64 22.54
CA GLY A 63 -8.47 9.19 22.40
C GLY A 63 -9.91 8.79 22.62
N VAL A 64 -10.59 8.34 21.56
CA VAL A 64 -11.95 7.80 21.67
C VAL A 64 -11.85 6.31 21.97
N GLU A 65 -12.27 5.91 23.17
CA GLU A 65 -12.51 4.49 23.45
C GLU A 65 -13.76 4.05 22.68
N LEU A 66 -13.55 3.27 21.62
CA LEU A 66 -14.64 2.61 20.93
C LEU A 66 -15.15 1.50 21.85
N LEU A 67 -16.39 1.67 22.34
CA LEU A 67 -17.10 0.57 22.97
C LEU A 67 -17.14 -0.60 21.98
N LEU A 68 -16.60 -1.75 22.39
CA LEU A 68 -16.77 -3.00 21.65
C LEU A 68 -18.27 -3.12 21.34
N PRO A 69 -18.65 -3.35 20.07
CA PRO A 69 -20.07 -3.48 19.75
C PRO A 69 -20.64 -4.59 20.64
N GLY A 70 -21.50 -4.20 21.57
CA GLY A 70 -22.33 -5.14 22.30
C GLY A 70 -23.07 -6.01 21.29
N ARG A 71 -23.44 -7.23 21.68
CA ARG A 71 -24.13 -8.20 20.82
C ARG A 71 -25.56 -7.76 20.43
N TYR A 72 -25.75 -6.54 19.98
CA TYR A 72 -26.95 -5.98 19.40
C TYR A 72 -26.59 -5.43 18.03
N GLY A 73 -27.31 -5.93 17.03
CA GLY A 73 -26.91 -5.94 15.62
C GLY A 73 -26.33 -4.62 15.11
N GLN A 74 -25.24 -4.74 14.35
CA GLN A 74 -24.69 -3.66 13.55
C GLN A 74 -25.80 -3.09 12.65
N ARG A 75 -26.36 -1.94 13.02
CA ARG A 75 -27.11 -1.13 12.06
C ARG A 75 -26.06 -0.54 11.13
N ARG A 76 -26.07 -0.96 9.86
CA ARG A 76 -25.28 -0.33 8.79
C ARG A 76 -25.52 1.17 8.86
N VAL A 77 -24.47 1.93 9.16
CA VAL A 77 -24.47 3.36 8.88
C VAL A 77 -24.16 3.46 7.39
N GLU A 78 -25.19 3.71 6.59
CA GLU A 78 -25.00 4.17 5.21
C GLU A 78 -24.38 5.56 5.31
N LEU A 79 -23.11 5.66 4.97
CA LEU A 79 -22.46 6.95 4.73
C LEU A 79 -23.08 7.50 3.44
N THR A 80 -24.11 8.33 3.56
CA THR A 80 -24.53 9.17 2.45
C THR A 80 -23.43 10.20 2.22
N ASP A 81 -22.82 10.09 1.05
CA ASP A 81 -21.87 11.05 0.50
C ASP A 81 -22.67 12.30 0.10
N GLU A 82 -23.02 13.14 1.07
CA GLU A 82 -23.52 14.48 0.80
C GLU A 82 -22.33 15.40 0.50
N THR A 83 -21.70 15.14 -0.64
CA THR A 83 -20.83 16.11 -1.30
C THR A 83 -21.08 16.05 -2.81
N GLU A 84 -22.23 16.54 -3.25
CA GLU A 84 -22.36 17.08 -4.61
C GLU A 84 -23.51 18.11 -4.73
N ALA A 85 -23.13 19.27 -5.27
CA ALA A 85 -23.89 20.46 -5.69
C ALA A 85 -24.25 21.53 -4.64
#